data_AF-A0A1B6EGP3-F1
#
_entry.id   AF-A0A1B6EGP3-F1
#
_cell.length_a   1.000
_cell.length_b   1.000
_cell.length_c   1.000
_cell.angle_alpha   90.00
_cell.angle_beta   90.00
_cell.angle_gamma   90.00
#
_symmetry.space_group_name_H-M   'P 1'
#
loop_
_entity.id
_entity.type
_entity.pdbx_description
1 polymer ?
#
loop_
_entity_poly.entity_id
_entity_poly.type
_entity_poly.pdbx_seq_one_letter_code
_entity_poly.pdbx_strand_id
1 'polypeptide(L)'
;MEKFGIETLRAIKPILTDLGTYLNKAIPDTKLTIRKYADTKFEYLSYCLQVKEKDDEEYSYSAQQEPLYRVETGNYEYRLILRCRQDARNRFARLRSDVSVKLELLGNKHVQDVVWQLQKLVGGLAKFHSHTLQLLKDNALFPIEMDLSRSAFHYKSTSPVINDEDDDDDILQTAEEAVEETTDGKLLDSTEQLKVNENENLRNNVSSFVEELSELSLSQNMLGDLHISTTSDLAGLNLQLATPKQTVASEETPTATLIGFD
;
A
#
# COMPACT_ATOMS: atom_id res chain seq x y z
N MET A 1 21.17 9.96 -28.75
CA MET A 1 20.91 9.37 -27.42
C MET A 1 20.38 10.39 -26.42
N GLU A 2 21.09 11.50 -26.17
CA GLU A 2 20.74 12.50 -25.13
C GLU A 2 19.29 13.04 -25.23
N LYS A 3 18.83 13.41 -26.43
CA LYS A 3 17.46 13.93 -26.65
C LYS A 3 16.37 12.95 -26.18
N PHE A 4 16.55 11.65 -26.42
CA PHE A 4 15.60 10.62 -26.00
C PHE A 4 15.61 10.41 -24.48
N GLY A 5 16.77 10.59 -23.84
CA GLY A 5 16.89 10.57 -22.38
C GLY A 5 16.18 11.76 -21.71
N ILE A 6 16.24 12.94 -22.31
CA ILE A 6 15.53 14.13 -21.82
C ILE A 6 14.00 13.94 -21.95
N GLU A 7 13.55 13.34 -23.06
CA GLU A 7 12.14 13.06 -23.29
C GLU A 7 11.58 12.04 -22.28
N THR A 8 12.32 10.97 -21.98
CA THR A 8 11.90 9.96 -21.01
C THR A 8 11.91 10.50 -19.59
N LEU A 9 12.89 11.33 -19.22
CA LEU A 9 12.88 12.05 -17.94
C LEU A 9 11.65 12.96 -17.79
N ARG A 10 11.24 13.64 -18.87
CA ARG A 10 10.02 14.46 -18.87
C ARG A 10 8.76 13.60 -18.67
N ALA A 11 8.74 12.39 -19.21
CA ALA A 11 7.65 11.43 -19.02
C ALA A 11 7.60 10.82 -17.62
N ILE A 12 8.76 10.66 -16.95
CA ILE A 12 8.86 10.09 -15.59
C ILE A 12 8.52 11.13 -14.51
N LYS A 13 8.80 12.42 -14.74
CA LYS A 13 8.52 13.51 -13.78
C LYS A 13 7.08 13.54 -13.21
N PRO A 14 6.00 13.40 -14.00
CA PRO A 14 4.65 13.34 -13.46
C PRO A 14 4.43 12.12 -12.55
N ILE A 15 5.01 10.96 -12.88
CA ILE A 15 4.92 9.74 -12.05
C ILE A 15 5.45 10.01 -10.63
N LEU A 16 6.60 10.67 -10.53
CA LEU A 16 7.17 11.04 -9.23
C LEU A 16 6.30 12.04 -8.47
N THR A 17 5.66 12.97 -9.18
CA THR A 17 4.80 14.00 -8.57
C THR A 17 3.52 13.37 -8.00
N ASP A 18 2.95 12.39 -8.70
CA ASP A 18 1.76 11.65 -8.28
C ASP A 18 2.07 10.77 -7.06
N LEU A 19 3.19 10.04 -7.08
CA LEU A 19 3.66 9.26 -5.93
C LEU A 19 3.96 10.17 -4.73
N GLY A 20 4.58 11.32 -4.98
CA GLY A 20 4.82 12.34 -3.95
C GLY A 20 3.52 12.86 -3.33
N THR A 21 2.45 13.01 -4.13
CA THR A 21 1.12 13.40 -3.62
C THR A 21 0.50 12.30 -2.77
N TYR A 22 0.63 11.03 -3.18
CA TYR A 22 0.14 9.91 -2.38
C TYR A 22 0.84 9.85 -1.00
N LEU A 23 2.17 9.89 -0.99
CA LEU A 23 2.98 9.81 0.24
C LEU A 23 2.77 11.01 1.17
N ASN A 24 2.75 12.23 0.63
CA ASN A 24 2.77 13.44 1.45
C ASN A 24 1.38 14.05 1.71
N LYS A 25 0.32 13.58 1.04
CA LYS A 25 -1.06 14.09 1.26
C LYS A 25 -2.06 13.00 1.60
N ALA A 26 -2.17 11.95 0.79
CA ALA A 26 -3.22 10.93 0.96
C ALA A 26 -3.03 10.08 2.22
N ILE A 27 -1.80 9.58 2.45
CA ILE A 27 -1.45 8.83 3.66
C ILE A 27 -1.61 9.67 4.94
N PRO A 28 -1.07 10.90 5.05
CA PRO A 28 -1.23 11.70 6.26
C PRO A 28 -2.68 12.11 6.56
N ASP A 29 -3.55 12.34 5.57
CA ASP A 29 -4.98 12.59 5.81
C ASP A 29 -5.68 11.38 6.46
N THR A 30 -5.38 10.18 5.94
CA THR A 30 -5.93 8.93 6.48
C THR A 30 -5.39 8.69 7.89
N LYS A 31 -4.09 8.91 8.11
CA LYS A 31 -3.46 8.82 9.44
C LYS A 31 -4.07 9.79 10.45
N LEU A 32 -4.41 11.01 10.03
CA LEU A 32 -5.10 11.98 10.87
C LEU A 32 -6.48 11.46 11.30
N THR A 33 -7.20 10.83 10.39
CA THR A 33 -8.53 10.26 10.67
C THR A 33 -8.43 9.06 11.62
N ILE A 34 -7.44 8.19 11.43
CA ILE A 34 -7.15 7.07 12.33
C ILE A 34 -6.81 7.58 13.75
N ARG A 35 -6.05 8.67 13.87
CA ARG A 35 -5.72 9.27 15.16
C ARG A 35 -6.98 9.74 15.90
N LYS A 36 -7.87 10.48 15.22
CA LYS A 36 -9.16 10.92 15.80
C LYS A 36 -10.03 9.75 16.26
N TYR A 37 -10.03 8.66 15.49
CA TYR A 37 -10.71 7.43 15.89
C TYR A 37 -10.08 6.78 17.13
N ALA A 38 -8.75 6.74 17.20
CA ALA A 38 -8.04 6.19 18.37
C ALA A 38 -8.35 6.98 19.63
N ASP A 39 -8.35 8.32 19.57
CA ASP A 39 -8.69 9.20 20.68
C ASP A 39 -10.14 8.97 21.15
N THR A 40 -11.09 8.90 20.21
CA THR A 40 -12.51 8.65 20.52
C THR A 40 -12.76 7.24 21.06
N LYS A 41 -12.02 6.25 20.56
CA LYS A 41 -12.06 4.87 21.06
C LYS A 41 -11.54 4.83 22.50
N PHE A 42 -10.44 5.51 22.79
CA PHE A 42 -9.89 5.60 24.14
C PHE A 42 -10.90 6.26 25.10
N GLU A 43 -11.52 7.37 24.69
CA GLU A 43 -12.57 8.03 25.47
C GLU A 43 -13.78 7.11 25.73
N TYR A 44 -14.25 6.36 24.72
CA TYR A 44 -15.35 5.41 24.93
C TYR A 44 -14.97 4.27 25.89
N LEU A 45 -13.76 3.72 25.73
CA LEU A 45 -13.28 2.61 26.57
C LEU A 45 -13.03 3.06 28.01
N SER A 46 -12.57 4.30 28.25
CA SER A 46 -12.41 4.82 29.60
C SER A 46 -13.75 4.92 30.33
N TYR A 47 -14.83 5.35 29.66
CA TYR A 47 -16.18 5.31 30.24
C TYR A 47 -16.67 3.88 30.51
N CYS A 48 -16.34 2.92 29.64
CA CYS A 48 -16.70 1.52 29.88
C CYS A 48 -16.01 0.97 31.13
N LEU A 49 -14.73 1.30 31.32
CA LEU A 49 -13.97 0.91 32.50
C LEU A 49 -14.54 1.55 33.76
N GLN A 50 -14.82 2.85 33.72
CA GLN A 50 -15.36 3.58 34.87
C GLN A 50 -16.76 3.07 35.29
N VAL A 51 -17.61 2.69 34.33
CA VAL A 51 -18.90 2.04 34.67
C VAL A 51 -18.65 0.69 35.34
N LYS A 52 -17.73 -0.11 34.81
CA LYS A 52 -17.40 -1.42 35.38
C LYS A 52 -16.84 -1.28 36.81
N GLU A 53 -15.93 -0.34 37.05
CA GLU A 53 -15.38 -0.07 38.38
C GLU A 53 -16.49 0.31 39.39
N LYS A 54 -17.47 1.13 38.95
CA LYS A 54 -18.61 1.53 39.77
C LYS A 54 -19.59 0.38 40.05
N ASP A 55 -19.80 -0.50 39.07
CA ASP A 55 -20.63 -1.71 39.21
C ASP A 55 -19.94 -2.74 40.14
N ASP A 56 -18.61 -2.91 40.01
CA ASP A 56 -17.81 -3.80 40.83
C ASP A 56 -17.76 -3.33 42.31
N GLU A 57 -17.64 -2.02 42.54
CA GLU A 57 -17.77 -1.43 43.88
C GLU A 57 -19.14 -1.73 44.49
N GLU A 58 -20.23 -1.46 43.76
CA GLU A 58 -21.60 -1.70 44.26
C GLU A 58 -21.84 -3.19 44.58
N TYR A 59 -21.34 -4.09 43.72
CA TYR A 59 -21.37 -5.52 43.96
C TYR A 59 -20.62 -5.90 45.24
N SER A 60 -19.44 -5.32 45.48
CA SER A 60 -18.62 -5.61 46.67
C SER A 60 -19.31 -5.19 47.99
N TYR A 61 -20.01 -4.05 48.01
CA TYR A 61 -20.76 -3.58 49.18
C TYR A 61 -22.03 -4.40 49.39
N SER A 62 -22.71 -4.78 48.30
CA SER A 62 -23.86 -5.67 48.35
C SER A 62 -23.51 -7.05 48.92
N ALA A 63 -22.34 -7.60 48.56
CA ALA A 63 -21.85 -8.87 49.10
C ALA A 63 -21.54 -8.80 50.60
N GLN A 64 -21.09 -7.65 51.10
CA GLN A 64 -20.82 -7.41 52.52
C GLN A 64 -22.08 -7.00 53.32
N GLN A 65 -23.22 -6.83 52.65
CA GLN A 65 -24.46 -6.29 53.23
C GLN A 65 -24.29 -4.91 53.87
N GLU A 66 -23.36 -4.11 53.33
CA GLU A 66 -23.12 -2.75 53.78
C GLU A 66 -23.80 -1.72 52.87
N PRO A 67 -24.48 -0.70 53.44
CA PRO A 67 -25.12 0.34 52.65
C PRO A 67 -24.09 1.28 51.99
N LEU A 68 -24.31 1.59 50.71
CA LEU A 68 -23.45 2.51 49.96
C LEU A 68 -24.11 3.89 49.84
N TYR A 69 -23.63 4.86 50.62
CA TYR A 69 -24.25 6.19 50.76
C TYR A 69 -24.47 6.95 49.44
N ARG A 70 -23.54 6.82 48.47
CA ARG A 70 -23.70 7.45 47.14
C ARG A 70 -24.91 6.92 46.39
N VAL A 71 -25.27 5.64 46.59
CA VAL A 71 -26.42 4.99 45.95
C VAL A 71 -27.71 5.41 46.63
N GLU A 72 -27.73 5.44 47.97
CA GLU A 72 -28.90 5.85 48.76
C GLU A 72 -29.33 7.29 48.49
N THR A 73 -28.37 8.18 48.23
CA THR A 73 -28.60 9.60 47.94
C THR A 73 -28.91 9.86 46.44
N GLY A 74 -28.98 8.81 45.62
CA GLY A 74 -29.46 8.89 44.23
C GLY A 74 -28.39 8.78 43.14
N ASN A 75 -27.14 8.41 43.42
CA ASN A 75 -26.12 7.96 42.44
C ASN A 75 -25.95 8.82 41.17
N TYR A 76 -25.88 10.15 41.31
CA TYR A 76 -25.82 11.09 40.19
C TYR A 76 -24.62 10.87 39.26
N GLU A 77 -23.46 10.57 39.83
CA GLU A 77 -22.22 10.39 39.08
C GLU A 77 -22.32 9.20 38.11
N TYR A 78 -22.84 8.06 38.59
CA TYR A 78 -23.05 6.89 37.75
C TYR A 78 -24.01 7.18 36.58
N ARG A 79 -25.12 7.88 36.84
CA ARG A 79 -26.06 8.28 35.76
C ARG A 79 -25.40 9.20 34.74
N LEU A 80 -24.56 10.13 35.19
CA LEU A 80 -23.84 11.04 34.29
C LEU A 80 -22.86 10.25 33.40
N ILE A 81 -22.10 9.32 34.00
CA ILE A 81 -21.15 8.46 33.28
C ILE A 81 -21.87 7.59 32.25
N LEU A 82 -23.03 7.01 32.60
CA LEU A 82 -23.85 6.25 31.65
C LEU A 82 -24.27 7.08 30.43
N ARG A 83 -24.66 8.35 30.63
CA ARG A 83 -24.99 9.26 29.53
C ARG A 83 -23.74 9.56 28.69
N CYS A 84 -22.62 9.94 29.31
CA CYS A 84 -21.37 10.19 28.60
C CYS A 84 -20.87 8.97 27.81
N ARG A 85 -21.03 7.75 28.36
CA ARG A 85 -20.71 6.50 27.68
C ARG A 85 -21.53 6.32 26.41
N GLN A 86 -22.83 6.60 26.46
CA GLN A 86 -23.71 6.49 25.30
C GLN A 86 -23.33 7.50 24.21
N ASP A 87 -23.04 8.74 24.60
CA ASP A 87 -22.59 9.78 23.66
C ASP A 87 -21.24 9.44 23.03
N ALA A 88 -20.30 8.91 23.83
CA ALA A 88 -19.02 8.41 23.34
C ALA A 88 -19.18 7.19 22.42
N ARG A 89 -20.08 6.25 22.74
CA ARG A 89 -20.40 5.09 21.90
C ARG A 89 -20.88 5.51 20.51
N ASN A 90 -21.77 6.50 20.45
CA ASN A 90 -22.30 7.02 19.19
C ASN A 90 -21.19 7.67 18.35
N ARG A 91 -20.32 8.48 18.96
CA ARG A 91 -19.16 9.09 18.27
C ARG A 91 -18.16 8.04 17.78
N PHE A 92 -17.85 7.05 18.62
CA PHE A 92 -16.97 5.93 18.27
C PHE A 92 -17.52 5.11 17.11
N ALA A 93 -18.81 4.77 17.12
CA ALA A 93 -19.44 3.98 16.06
C ALA A 93 -19.39 4.68 14.70
N ARG A 94 -19.64 6.00 14.68
CA ARG A 94 -19.53 6.83 13.45
C ARG A 94 -18.11 6.85 12.91
N LEU A 95 -17.12 7.16 13.76
CA LEU A 95 -15.72 7.20 13.31
C LEU A 95 -15.19 5.81 12.91
N ARG A 96 -15.73 4.73 13.49
CA ARG A 96 -15.38 3.35 13.09
C ARG A 96 -15.78 3.07 11.65
N SER A 97 -17.00 3.41 11.25
CA SER A 97 -17.43 3.27 9.85
C SER A 97 -16.60 4.18 8.94
N ASP A 98 -16.36 5.44 9.34
CA ASP A 98 -15.62 6.40 8.53
C ASP A 98 -14.17 5.95 8.26
N VAL A 99 -13.47 5.44 9.28
CA VAL A 99 -12.12 4.90 9.12
C VAL A 99 -12.11 3.68 8.21
N SER A 100 -13.09 2.78 8.35
CA SER A 100 -13.18 1.59 7.51
C SER A 100 -13.30 1.97 6.03
N VAL A 101 -14.22 2.89 5.70
CA VAL A 101 -14.43 3.35 4.33
C VAL A 101 -13.19 4.09 3.81
N LYS A 102 -12.56 4.95 4.62
CA LYS A 102 -11.34 5.66 4.19
C LYS A 102 -10.18 4.70 3.90
N LEU A 103 -9.99 3.66 4.70
CA LEU A 103 -8.95 2.66 4.47
C LEU A 103 -9.20 1.88 3.17
N GLU A 104 -10.45 1.52 2.90
CA GLU A 104 -10.84 0.84 1.67
C GLU A 104 -10.60 1.71 0.43
N LEU A 105 -11.04 2.99 0.48
CA LEU A 105 -10.82 3.95 -0.62
C LEU A 105 -9.33 4.21 -0.86
N LEU A 106 -8.53 4.36 0.22
CA LEU A 106 -7.09 4.56 0.10
C LEU A 106 -6.42 3.34 -0.51
N GLY A 107 -6.80 2.13 -0.08
CA GLY A 107 -6.28 0.87 -0.61
C GLY A 107 -6.58 0.69 -2.09
N ASN A 108 -7.83 0.88 -2.50
CA ASN A 108 -8.25 0.76 -3.91
C ASN A 108 -7.52 1.77 -4.80
N LYS A 109 -7.42 3.03 -4.35
CA LYS A 109 -6.67 4.06 -5.06
C LYS A 109 -5.18 3.72 -5.16
N HIS A 110 -4.57 3.26 -4.08
CA HIS A 110 -3.16 2.91 -4.04
C HIS A 110 -2.80 1.83 -5.08
N VAL A 111 -3.58 0.75 -5.12
CA VAL A 111 -3.34 -0.35 -6.06
C VAL A 111 -3.46 0.15 -7.51
N GLN A 112 -4.52 0.89 -7.82
CA GLN A 112 -4.75 1.41 -9.17
C GLN A 112 -3.64 2.39 -9.60
N ASP A 113 -3.32 3.37 -8.75
CA ASP A 113 -2.33 4.41 -9.06
C ASP A 113 -0.93 3.81 -9.21
N VAL A 114 -0.52 2.89 -8.33
CA VAL A 114 0.82 2.27 -8.40
C VAL A 114 0.96 1.38 -9.62
N VAL A 115 -0.04 0.55 -9.93
CA VAL A 115 -0.01 -0.30 -11.13
C VAL A 115 0.09 0.57 -12.38
N TRP A 116 -0.75 1.61 -12.49
CA TRP A 116 -0.72 2.52 -13.62
C TRP A 116 0.62 3.28 -13.76
N GLN A 117 1.17 3.75 -12.64
CA GLN A 117 2.48 4.42 -12.59
C GLN A 117 3.60 3.47 -13.03
N LEU A 118 3.59 2.23 -12.57
CA LEU A 118 4.59 1.22 -12.93
C LEU A 118 4.49 0.84 -14.41
N GLN A 119 3.28 0.65 -14.93
CA GLN A 119 3.04 0.40 -16.35
C GLN A 119 3.59 1.55 -17.22
N LYS A 120 3.35 2.80 -16.83
CA LYS A 120 3.89 3.96 -17.53
C LYS A 120 5.40 4.05 -17.46
N LEU A 121 5.99 3.73 -16.31
CA LEU A 121 7.44 3.73 -16.13
C LEU A 121 8.09 2.66 -17.02
N VAL A 122 7.62 1.42 -16.95
CA VAL A 122 8.13 0.29 -17.74
C VAL A 122 7.90 0.53 -19.23
N GLY A 123 6.72 1.00 -19.63
CA GLY A 123 6.43 1.36 -21.02
C GLY A 123 7.32 2.50 -21.52
N GLY A 124 7.63 3.48 -20.68
CA GLY A 124 8.58 4.55 -20.99
C GLY A 124 10.02 4.06 -21.17
N LEU A 125 10.48 3.16 -20.29
CA LEU A 125 11.80 2.54 -20.38
C LEU A 125 11.94 1.60 -21.58
N ALA A 126 10.92 0.78 -21.85
CA ALA A 126 10.89 -0.10 -23.02
C ALA A 126 10.99 0.69 -24.32
N LYS A 127 10.25 1.80 -24.43
CA LYS A 127 10.34 2.73 -25.58
C LYS A 127 11.72 3.36 -25.69
N PHE A 128 12.29 3.83 -24.57
CA PHE A 128 13.64 4.37 -24.54
C PHE A 128 14.68 3.38 -25.08
N HIS A 129 14.71 2.16 -24.52
CA HIS A 129 15.65 1.13 -24.93
C HIS A 129 15.45 0.68 -26.38
N SER A 130 14.20 0.59 -26.85
CA SER A 130 13.90 0.28 -28.24
C SER A 130 14.45 1.33 -29.20
N HIS A 131 14.26 2.62 -28.89
CA HIS A 131 14.81 3.72 -29.69
C HIS A 131 16.35 3.78 -29.63
N THR A 132 16.94 3.57 -28.45
CA THR A 132 18.40 3.47 -28.28
C THR A 132 18.98 2.33 -29.12
N LEU A 133 18.35 1.17 -29.10
CA LEU A 133 18.77 0.00 -29.87
C LEU A 133 18.61 0.23 -31.37
N GLN A 134 17.53 0.88 -31.81
CA GLN A 134 17.34 1.26 -33.21
C GLN A 134 18.43 2.22 -33.68
N LEU A 135 18.72 3.28 -32.93
CA LEU A 135 19.81 4.21 -33.25
C LEU A 135 21.18 3.52 -33.28
N LEU A 136 21.42 2.55 -32.40
CA LEU A 136 22.67 1.79 -32.39
C LEU A 136 22.79 0.87 -33.61
N LYS A 137 21.69 0.25 -34.05
CA LYS A 137 21.63 -0.54 -35.28
C LYS A 137 21.80 0.32 -36.53
N ASP A 138 21.17 1.49 -36.56
CA ASP A 138 21.23 2.42 -37.70
C ASP A 138 22.62 3.07 -37.81
N ASN A 139 23.29 3.32 -36.68
CA ASN A 139 24.67 3.79 -36.61
C ASN A 139 25.66 2.62 -36.48
N ALA A 140 25.50 1.58 -37.29
CA ALA A 140 26.53 0.57 -37.52
C ALA A 140 27.74 1.20 -38.25
N LEU A 141 28.42 2.14 -37.58
CA LEU A 141 29.70 2.69 -38.01
C LEU A 141 30.79 1.65 -37.70
N PHE A 142 30.72 0.52 -38.42
CA PHE A 142 31.68 -0.57 -38.58
C PHE A 142 32.28 -1.22 -37.31
N PRO A 143 32.67 -2.50 -37.37
CA PRO A 143 33.81 -2.94 -36.59
C PRO A 143 34.97 -2.03 -36.98
N ILE A 144 35.52 -1.26 -36.05
CA ILE A 144 36.88 -0.76 -36.25
C ILE A 144 37.73 -2.02 -36.28
N GLU A 145 37.94 -2.55 -37.48
CA GLU A 145 39.04 -3.47 -37.71
C GLU A 145 40.28 -2.64 -37.35
N MET A 146 40.74 -2.79 -36.12
CA MET A 146 42.11 -2.45 -35.78
C MET A 146 42.95 -3.42 -36.61
N ASP A 147 43.26 -3.01 -37.84
CA ASP A 147 44.30 -3.67 -38.62
C ASP A 147 45.63 -3.38 -37.91
N LEU A 148 45.91 -4.24 -36.93
CA LEU A 148 47.22 -4.37 -36.34
C LEU A 148 48.13 -4.87 -37.46
N SER A 149 48.65 -3.94 -38.26
CA SER A 149 49.76 -4.26 -39.15
C SER A 149 50.80 -5.03 -38.34
N ARG A 150 51.46 -6.04 -38.91
CA ARG A 150 52.45 -6.91 -38.22
C ARG A 150 53.54 -6.12 -37.44
N SER A 151 53.67 -4.82 -37.66
CA SER A 151 54.54 -3.90 -36.93
C SER A 151 54.00 -3.39 -35.58
N ALA A 152 52.69 -3.49 -35.31
CA ALA A 152 52.04 -2.88 -34.13
C ALA A 152 52.49 -3.45 -32.77
N PHE A 153 53.10 -4.65 -32.78
CA PHE A 153 53.72 -5.27 -31.61
C PHE A 153 55.26 -5.31 -31.66
N HIS A 154 55.90 -4.58 -32.59
CA HIS A 154 57.35 -4.40 -32.50
C HIS A 154 57.64 -3.41 -31.38
N TYR A 155 57.59 -3.90 -30.14
CA TYR A 155 58.41 -3.35 -29.08
C TYR A 155 59.84 -3.35 -29.62
N LYS A 156 60.34 -2.17 -29.97
CA LYS A 156 61.77 -1.99 -30.12
C LYS A 156 62.34 -2.30 -28.74
N SER A 157 62.77 -3.54 -28.54
CA SER A 157 63.70 -3.90 -27.49
C SER A 157 65.00 -3.15 -27.80
N THR A 158 65.02 -1.87 -27.46
CA THR A 158 66.23 -1.06 -27.36
C THR A 158 66.62 -1.06 -25.90
N SER A 159 67.12 -2.20 -25.44
CA SER A 159 68.26 -2.16 -24.56
C SER A 159 69.01 -3.48 -24.68
N PRO A 160 70.33 -3.46 -24.94
CA PRO A 160 71.12 -4.68 -24.86
C PRO A 160 70.98 -5.23 -23.43
N VAL A 161 70.70 -6.53 -23.34
CA VAL A 161 70.84 -7.27 -22.09
C VAL A 161 72.33 -7.24 -21.77
N ILE A 162 72.73 -6.28 -20.94
CA ILE A 162 74.01 -6.31 -20.24
C ILE A 162 73.82 -7.36 -19.15
N ASN A 163 74.49 -8.50 -19.33
CA ASN A 163 74.74 -9.44 -18.25
C ASN A 163 75.73 -8.76 -17.32
N ASP A 164 75.22 -8.07 -16.31
CA ASP A 164 75.96 -7.77 -15.10
C ASP A 164 75.32 -8.60 -13.99
N GLU A 165 76.06 -9.62 -13.58
CA GLU A 165 75.93 -10.27 -12.27
C GLU A 165 76.14 -9.17 -11.21
N ASP A 166 75.16 -8.93 -10.34
CA ASP A 166 75.37 -8.74 -8.90
C ASP A 166 74.04 -8.44 -8.17
N ASP A 167 74.03 -8.94 -6.93
CA ASP A 167 73.02 -8.89 -5.87
C ASP A 167 72.25 -7.56 -5.72
N ASP A 168 70.93 -7.63 -5.52
CA ASP A 168 70.27 -7.22 -4.27
C ASP A 168 68.72 -7.18 -4.41
N ASP A 169 68.08 -7.88 -3.48
CA ASP A 169 66.74 -7.72 -2.90
C ASP A 169 65.66 -6.88 -3.63
N ASP A 170 64.60 -7.54 -4.10
CA ASP A 170 63.20 -7.19 -3.78
C ASP A 170 62.23 -8.25 -4.33
N ILE A 171 61.90 -9.24 -3.49
CA ILE A 171 60.86 -10.23 -3.78
C ILE A 171 59.49 -9.51 -3.73
N LEU A 172 58.93 -9.25 -4.90
CA LEU A 172 57.55 -8.83 -5.12
C LEU A 172 56.56 -9.78 -4.43
N GLN A 173 55.84 -9.25 -3.43
CA GLN A 173 54.72 -9.93 -2.77
C GLN A 173 53.62 -10.25 -3.79
N THR A 174 53.27 -11.53 -3.88
CA THR A 174 52.11 -12.01 -4.63
C THR A 174 50.86 -11.69 -3.81
N ALA A 175 49.93 -10.90 -4.35
CA ALA A 175 48.68 -10.56 -3.66
C ALA A 175 47.74 -11.77 -3.66
N GLU A 176 47.36 -12.22 -2.47
CA GLU A 176 46.39 -13.30 -2.22
C GLU A 176 44.97 -12.73 -2.19
N GLU A 177 44.05 -13.36 -2.94
CA GLU A 177 42.64 -12.96 -3.03
C GLU A 177 41.87 -13.47 -1.79
N ALA A 178 41.11 -12.58 -1.13
CA ALA A 178 40.39 -12.92 0.09
C ALA A 178 39.15 -13.79 -0.20
N VAL A 179 39.08 -14.97 0.42
CA VAL A 179 37.92 -15.85 0.44
C VAL A 179 36.99 -15.43 1.59
N GLU A 180 35.70 -15.21 1.32
CA GLU A 180 34.70 -14.95 2.37
C GLU A 180 34.38 -16.24 3.16
N GLU A 181 34.68 -16.24 4.46
CA GLU A 181 34.21 -17.28 5.39
C GLU A 181 32.73 -17.08 5.73
N THR A 182 31.85 -17.90 5.15
CA THR A 182 30.48 -18.09 5.63
C THR A 182 30.50 -19.01 6.85
N THR A 183 30.25 -18.46 8.04
CA THR A 183 30.03 -19.24 9.26
C THR A 183 28.62 -19.83 9.26
N ASP A 184 28.51 -21.07 8.77
CA ASP A 184 27.27 -21.85 8.82
C ASP A 184 26.98 -22.39 10.23
N GLY A 185 25.80 -22.05 10.75
CA GLY A 185 25.39 -22.37 12.12
C GLY A 185 23.90 -22.24 12.44
N LYS A 186 23.03 -22.79 11.57
CA LYS A 186 21.76 -23.47 11.91
C LYS A 186 20.69 -22.72 12.74
N LEU A 187 19.80 -21.98 12.06
CA LEU A 187 18.38 -21.88 12.43
C LEU A 187 17.57 -21.31 11.24
N LEU A 188 16.57 -22.05 10.75
CA LEU A 188 15.41 -21.65 9.89
C LEU A 188 15.17 -22.58 8.70
N ASP A 189 14.77 -23.83 9.00
CA ASP A 189 14.09 -24.69 8.03
C ASP A 189 12.57 -24.45 8.16
N SER A 190 12.03 -23.53 7.35
CA SER A 190 10.59 -23.34 7.06
C SER A 190 10.31 -22.19 6.07
N THR A 191 11.29 -21.33 5.75
CA THR A 191 11.06 -20.09 4.99
C THR A 191 11.47 -20.17 3.51
N GLU A 192 12.23 -21.18 3.08
CA GLU A 192 12.75 -21.23 1.71
C GLU A 192 11.72 -21.70 0.68
N GLN A 193 10.75 -22.52 1.07
CA GLN A 193 9.72 -23.01 0.14
C GLN A 193 8.69 -21.93 -0.25
N LEU A 194 8.55 -20.85 0.53
CA LEU A 194 7.66 -19.72 0.21
C LEU A 194 8.31 -18.70 -0.73
N LYS A 195 9.63 -18.47 -0.63
CA LYS A 195 10.35 -17.46 -1.43
C LYS A 195 10.58 -17.88 -2.88
N VAL A 196 10.70 -19.18 -3.15
CA VAL A 196 10.78 -19.71 -4.53
C VAL A 196 9.44 -19.57 -5.23
N ASN A 197 8.34 -19.85 -4.50
CA ASN A 197 6.99 -19.80 -5.06
C ASN A 197 6.51 -18.36 -5.34
N GLU A 198 6.89 -17.38 -4.51
CA GLU A 198 6.62 -15.96 -4.80
C GLU A 198 7.41 -15.42 -6.00
N ASN A 199 8.67 -15.87 -6.19
CA ASN A 199 9.49 -15.41 -7.31
C ASN A 199 9.04 -15.97 -8.66
N GLU A 200 8.56 -17.22 -8.70
CA GLU A 200 7.99 -17.79 -9.93
C GLU A 200 6.64 -17.16 -10.26
N ASN A 201 5.77 -16.92 -9.26
CA ASN A 201 4.50 -16.23 -9.49
C ASN A 201 4.72 -14.79 -9.99
N LEU A 202 5.69 -14.07 -9.44
CA LEU A 202 6.00 -12.71 -9.86
C LEU A 202 6.60 -12.68 -11.28
N ARG A 203 7.47 -13.64 -11.63
CA ARG A 203 7.98 -13.78 -12.99
C ARG A 203 6.89 -14.14 -14.01
N ASN A 204 6.01 -15.06 -13.67
CA ASN A 204 4.92 -15.49 -14.56
C ASN A 204 3.88 -14.37 -14.75
N ASN A 205 3.55 -13.62 -13.70
CA ASN A 205 2.65 -12.47 -13.79
C ASN A 205 3.26 -11.32 -14.60
N VAL A 206 4.56 -11.06 -14.46
CA VAL A 206 5.26 -10.06 -15.28
C VAL A 206 5.34 -10.50 -16.74
N SER A 207 5.60 -11.79 -17.02
CA SER A 207 5.64 -12.32 -18.39
C SER A 207 4.28 -12.24 -19.08
N SER A 208 3.22 -12.67 -18.39
CA SER A 208 1.84 -12.60 -18.89
C SER A 208 1.40 -11.15 -19.14
N PHE A 209 1.78 -10.22 -18.26
CA PHE A 209 1.44 -8.81 -18.41
C PHE A 209 2.20 -8.12 -19.57
N VAL A 210 3.44 -8.54 -19.85
CA VAL A 210 4.24 -8.03 -20.98
C VAL A 210 3.71 -8.57 -22.33
N GLU A 211 3.22 -9.80 -22.36
CA GLU A 211 2.52 -10.36 -23.53
C GLU A 211 1.21 -9.61 -23.81
N GLU A 212 0.39 -9.34 -22.78
CA GLU A 212 -0.87 -8.60 -22.92
C GLU A 212 -0.65 -7.16 -23.42
N LEU A 213 0.42 -6.49 -22.97
CA LEU A 213 0.83 -5.17 -23.48
C LEU A 213 1.29 -5.18 -24.94
N SER A 214 1.86 -6.29 -25.39
CA SER A 214 2.28 -6.46 -26.79
C SER A 214 1.06 -6.61 -27.70
N GLU A 215 0.02 -7.32 -27.25
CA GLU A 215 -1.24 -7.50 -27.97
C GLU A 215 -2.07 -6.20 -28.06
N LEU A 216 -2.08 -5.38 -27.01
CA LEU A 216 -2.72 -4.05 -27.01
C LEU A 216 -2.07 -3.07 -28.00
N SER A 217 -0.78 -3.23 -28.31
CA SER A 217 -0.11 -2.39 -29.31
C SER A 217 -0.51 -2.72 -30.75
N LEU A 218 -0.95 -3.97 -31.02
CA LEU A 218 -1.43 -4.38 -32.35
C LEU A 218 -2.89 -3.96 -32.59
N SER A 219 -3.73 -3.93 -31.56
CA SER A 219 -5.16 -3.60 -31.69
C SER A 219 -5.42 -2.10 -31.92
N GLN A 220 -4.48 -1.23 -31.56
CA GLN A 220 -4.61 0.23 -31.72
C GLN A 220 -4.40 0.72 -33.17
N ASN A 221 -3.92 -0.14 -34.07
CA ASN A 221 -3.77 0.18 -35.51
C ASN A 221 -5.04 -0.08 -36.36
N MET A 222 -6.15 -0.54 -35.75
CA MET A 222 -7.37 -0.95 -36.49
C MET A 222 -8.65 -0.19 -36.11
N LEU A 223 -8.56 0.87 -35.30
CA LEU A 223 -9.72 1.70 -34.90
C LEU A 223 -9.43 3.20 -35.13
N GLY A 224 -9.18 3.54 -36.39
CA GLY A 224 -9.42 4.88 -36.91
C GLY A 224 -10.90 5.04 -37.25
N ASP A 225 -11.47 6.18 -36.90
CA ASP A 225 -12.84 6.65 -37.16
C ASP A 225 -13.97 6.11 -36.27
N LEU A 226 -14.18 6.78 -35.12
CA LEU A 226 -15.51 7.30 -34.83
C LEU A 226 -15.44 8.58 -33.97
N HIS A 227 -15.73 9.70 -34.62
CA HIS A 227 -15.99 10.99 -34.00
C HIS A 227 -17.41 10.98 -33.39
N ILE A 228 -17.57 11.14 -32.07
CA ILE A 228 -18.80 11.66 -31.46
C ILE A 228 -18.45 12.64 -30.33
N SER A 229 -18.74 13.88 -30.66
CA SER A 229 -19.16 15.05 -29.90
C SER A 229 -19.34 14.96 -28.39
N THR A 230 -18.83 16.02 -27.77
CA THR A 230 -19.19 16.66 -26.51
C THR A 230 -20.69 16.71 -26.16
N THR A 231 -20.90 16.88 -24.85
CA THR A 231 -22.01 17.51 -24.10
C THR A 231 -23.05 16.61 -23.44
N SER A 232 -23.17 16.82 -22.11
CA SER A 232 -24.40 16.85 -21.30
C SER A 232 -25.49 15.83 -21.58
N ASP A 233 -25.70 14.92 -20.63
CA ASP A 233 -27.00 14.72 -19.96
C ASP A 233 -27.03 13.35 -19.28
N LEU A 234 -27.18 13.36 -17.95
CA LEU A 234 -28.00 12.43 -17.16
C LEU A 234 -27.75 12.68 -15.67
N ALA A 235 -28.18 13.86 -15.23
CA ALA A 235 -28.77 13.97 -13.92
C ALA A 235 -30.16 13.32 -13.99
N GLY A 236 -30.45 12.38 -13.09
CA GLY A 236 -31.82 11.94 -12.85
C GLY A 236 -32.03 10.43 -12.88
N LEU A 237 -31.62 9.74 -11.80
CA LEU A 237 -32.34 8.57 -11.30
C LEU A 237 -32.33 8.61 -9.76
N ASN A 238 -33.32 9.30 -9.22
CA ASN A 238 -33.79 9.17 -7.85
C ASN A 238 -34.92 8.12 -7.89
N LEU A 239 -34.83 7.04 -7.12
CA LEU A 239 -35.99 6.19 -6.86
C LEU A 239 -35.99 5.63 -5.43
N GLN A 240 -36.87 6.26 -4.66
CA GLN A 240 -37.63 5.84 -3.48
C GLN A 240 -37.18 4.63 -2.63
N LEU A 241 -36.89 4.96 -1.36
CA LEU A 241 -37.12 4.13 -0.16
C LEU A 241 -38.58 3.63 -0.09
N ALA A 242 -38.76 2.33 0.17
CA ALA A 242 -40.02 1.73 0.56
C ALA A 242 -40.06 1.54 2.09
N THR A 243 -41.06 2.13 2.75
CA THR A 243 -41.51 1.81 4.11
C THR A 243 -42.72 0.88 4.05
N PRO A 244 -42.93 -0.03 5.03
CA PRO A 244 -44.21 -0.71 5.18
C PRO A 244 -45.12 0.03 6.16
N LYS A 245 -46.39 0.16 5.74
CA LYS A 245 -47.53 0.81 6.42
C LYS A 245 -48.02 0.02 7.64
N GLN A 246 -48.43 0.79 8.66
CA GLN A 246 -49.40 0.43 9.69
C GLN A 246 -50.74 -0.03 9.08
N THR A 247 -51.37 -1.02 9.71
CA THR A 247 -52.80 -1.31 9.55
C THR A 247 -53.48 -1.12 10.90
N VAL A 248 -54.56 -0.34 10.90
CA VAL A 248 -55.46 -0.03 12.02
C VAL A 248 -56.79 -0.76 11.76
N ALA A 249 -57.36 -1.38 12.79
CA ALA A 249 -58.79 -1.67 12.97
C ALA A 249 -59.03 -1.91 14.48
N SER A 250 -59.54 -0.89 15.22
CA SER A 250 -60.92 -0.78 15.77
C SER A 250 -61.29 -1.90 16.77
N GLU A 251 -61.16 -1.68 18.09
CA GLU A 251 -62.18 -1.19 19.04
C GLU A 251 -63.33 -2.18 19.32
N GLU A 252 -63.37 -2.74 20.55
CA GLU A 252 -64.57 -2.84 21.40
C GLU A 252 -64.18 -3.23 22.86
N THR A 253 -64.91 -2.66 23.82
CA THR A 253 -64.62 -2.49 25.25
C THR A 253 -65.23 -3.60 26.16
N PRO A 254 -64.95 -3.61 27.49
CA PRO A 254 -64.93 -4.83 28.29
C PRO A 254 -66.23 -5.08 29.07
N THR A 255 -66.53 -6.36 29.33
CA THR A 255 -67.55 -6.79 30.28
C THR A 255 -66.90 -7.33 31.56
N ALA A 256 -67.17 -6.66 32.67
CA ALA A 256 -66.84 -7.11 34.01
C ALA A 256 -67.72 -8.30 34.39
N THR A 257 -67.13 -9.33 35.00
CA THR A 257 -67.88 -10.33 35.77
C THR A 257 -67.19 -10.52 37.12
N LEU A 258 -67.91 -10.09 38.15
CA LEU A 258 -67.74 -10.41 39.56
C LEU A 258 -67.79 -11.93 39.77
N ILE A 259 -66.78 -12.49 40.43
CA ILE A 259 -66.94 -13.69 41.25
C ILE A 259 -66.14 -13.46 42.54
N GLY A 260 -66.86 -13.38 43.65
CA GLY A 260 -66.34 -13.59 45.00
C GLY A 260 -66.75 -14.96 45.53
N PHE A 261 -66.36 -15.21 46.79
CA PHE A 261 -66.54 -16.41 47.64
C PHE A 261 -65.52 -17.52 47.36
N ASP A 262 -64.79 -18.08 48.32
CA ASP A 262 -64.81 -18.04 49.81
C ASP A 262 -63.37 -18.03 50.36
#